data_AF-A0A6L2Q4T9-F1
#
_entry.id   AF-A0A6L2Q4T9-F1
#
_cell.length_a   1.000
_cell.length_b   1.000
_cell.length_c   1.000
_cell.angle_alpha   90.00
_cell.angle_beta   90.00
_cell.angle_gamma   90.00
#
_symmetry.space_group_name_H-M   'P 1'
#
loop_
_entity.id
_entity.type
_entity.pdbx_description
1 polymer ?
#
loop_
_entity_poly.entity_id
_entity_poly.type
_entity_poly.pdbx_seq_one_letter_code
_entity_poly.pdbx_strand_id
1 'polypeptide(L)'
;MGLRDGVIVSLDEYNDYEENWGKGALTRFANFAKTNGLKAILAIGGWNEGSVKYSQMAATEAARNTFADSVVTFVQKYNFDGLDMDWEYPTQRGGTPQDKENFSLLLETLSDKLHAEGLILTVAVCADSDIAKEAYDFKKVAQYADYISLMSFDYHTATSDNVTGLNSPLHAIPEENRNNTKLNVEYSVNQWLGGGVPASKLIVGIPLYGRTYILADPEDHGLGAPINGSGTAGPHTKEPGFLSYYEICMETKWNVERNDAEGYIYAYYDNNWVSYDDVTTVTSKAQFVKEKGLAGTMMWALESEDFRNQCGEGANPLLTAANQPNTETSEGTEKERKATGAVHSQNKGANVLLVARIILGVAIPVRGIATPESERTSLSNCRIFRDFRILASDKSRVLRNVLTTMMSRFICHRHVLPAVNCLMLTSNAVCPSQQTHCNSAHMLPAHA
;
A
#
# COMPACT_ATOMS: atom_id res chain seq x y z
N MET A 1 6.54 2.44 8.29
CA MET A 1 7.43 3.49 8.85
C MET A 1 8.00 4.32 7.71
N GLY A 2 8.60 5.46 8.03
CA GLY A 2 9.24 6.32 7.04
C GLY A 2 10.63 6.78 7.42
N LEU A 3 11.24 7.54 6.52
CA LEU A 3 12.57 8.12 6.67
C LEU A 3 12.49 9.63 6.86
N ARG A 4 13.11 10.13 7.94
CA ARG A 4 13.25 11.57 8.22
C ARG A 4 14.64 11.81 8.82
N ASP A 5 15.37 12.77 8.28
CA ASP A 5 16.72 13.14 8.73
C ASP A 5 17.70 11.95 8.84
N GLY A 6 17.60 11.01 7.89
CA GLY A 6 18.47 9.83 7.82
C GLY A 6 18.16 8.72 8.83
N VAL A 7 17.06 8.82 9.59
CA VAL A 7 16.66 7.81 10.59
C VAL A 7 15.22 7.34 10.39
N ILE A 8 14.92 6.13 10.86
CA ILE A 8 13.57 5.59 10.86
C ILE A 8 12.65 6.36 11.81
N VAL A 9 11.43 6.66 11.35
CA VAL A 9 10.39 7.34 12.13
C VAL A 9 9.01 6.75 11.85
N SER A 10 8.08 6.91 12.80
CA SER A 10 6.66 6.71 12.54
C SER A 10 6.12 7.80 11.61
N LEU A 11 5.18 7.40 10.75
CA LEU A 11 4.41 8.30 9.88
C LEU A 11 3.08 8.73 10.49
N ASP A 12 2.62 8.04 11.54
CA ASP A 12 1.43 8.35 12.33
C ASP A 12 1.72 8.08 13.81
N GLU A 13 2.41 9.04 14.45
CA GLU A 13 2.86 8.90 15.84
C GLU A 13 1.68 8.68 16.80
N TYR A 14 0.50 9.24 16.51
CA TYR A 14 -0.70 9.07 17.33
C TYR A 14 -1.24 7.64 17.29
N ASN A 15 -1.19 6.98 16.13
CA ASN A 15 -1.59 5.58 16.02
C ASN A 15 -0.52 4.62 16.54
N ASP A 16 0.74 4.87 16.19
CA ASP A 16 1.82 3.90 16.30
C ASP A 16 2.39 3.79 17.72
N TYR A 17 2.55 4.93 18.40
CA TYR A 17 3.20 5.02 19.69
C TYR A 17 2.20 4.95 20.86
N GLU A 18 2.66 4.54 22.04
CA GLU A 18 1.86 4.60 23.28
C GLU A 18 2.04 5.93 24.00
N GLU A 19 3.19 6.57 23.77
CA GLU A 19 3.53 7.88 24.27
C GLU A 19 2.49 8.92 23.82
N ASN A 20 2.29 9.97 24.63
CA ASN A 20 1.37 11.07 24.32
C ASN A 20 -0.08 10.62 24.02
N TRP A 21 -0.60 9.67 24.80
CA TRP A 21 -1.96 9.13 24.63
C TRP A 21 -2.20 8.48 23.26
N GLY A 22 -1.13 8.03 22.61
CA GLY A 22 -1.22 7.31 21.35
C GLY A 22 -1.84 5.93 21.51
N LYS A 23 -2.24 5.34 20.39
CA LYS A 23 -2.94 4.05 20.37
C LYS A 23 -2.00 2.86 20.58
N GLY A 24 -0.69 2.99 20.43
CA GLY A 24 0.26 1.89 20.64
C GLY A 24 0.14 0.76 19.62
N ALA A 25 -0.19 1.07 18.36
CA ALA A 25 -0.42 0.05 17.34
C ALA A 25 0.81 -0.85 17.09
N LEU A 26 2.03 -0.30 17.17
CA LEU A 26 3.26 -1.07 17.00
C LEU A 26 3.40 -2.17 18.06
N THR A 27 3.32 -1.78 19.33
CA THR A 27 3.42 -2.72 20.46
C THR A 27 2.30 -3.76 20.42
N ARG A 28 1.06 -3.35 20.11
CA ARG A 28 -0.06 -4.29 19.98
C ARG A 28 0.15 -5.31 18.86
N PHE A 29 0.63 -4.86 17.70
CA PHE A 29 0.87 -5.73 16.55
C PHE A 29 1.98 -6.74 16.83
N ALA A 30 3.14 -6.27 17.31
CA ALA A 30 4.26 -7.14 17.64
C ALA A 30 3.90 -8.17 18.73
N ASN A 31 3.16 -7.74 19.77
CA ASN A 31 2.68 -8.64 20.81
C ASN A 31 1.67 -9.67 20.27
N PHE A 32 0.74 -9.25 19.40
CA PHE A 32 -0.20 -10.18 18.78
C PHE A 32 0.53 -11.25 17.96
N ALA A 33 1.48 -10.87 17.11
CA ALA A 33 2.25 -11.82 16.32
C ALA A 33 3.00 -12.82 17.22
N LYS A 34 3.76 -12.31 18.20
CA LYS A 34 4.57 -13.12 19.10
C LYS A 34 3.73 -14.10 19.93
N THR A 35 2.59 -13.67 20.46
CA THR A 35 1.69 -14.53 21.24
C THR A 35 1.00 -15.61 20.41
N ASN A 36 0.96 -15.45 19.09
CA ASN A 36 0.44 -16.44 18.14
C ASN A 36 1.55 -17.21 17.42
N GLY A 37 2.81 -17.12 17.86
CA GLY A 37 3.93 -17.84 17.25
C GLY A 37 4.31 -17.35 15.85
N LEU A 38 3.94 -16.11 15.51
CA LEU A 38 4.25 -15.45 14.24
C LEU A 38 5.44 -14.50 14.42
N LYS A 39 6.14 -14.22 13.31
CA LYS A 39 7.12 -13.14 13.25
C LYS A 39 6.45 -11.82 12.88
N ALA A 40 6.75 -10.75 13.59
CA ALA A 40 6.36 -9.39 13.23
C ALA A 40 7.52 -8.67 12.55
N ILE A 41 7.36 -8.30 11.28
CA ILE A 41 8.38 -7.56 10.52
C ILE A 41 7.89 -6.14 10.26
N LEU A 42 8.78 -5.15 10.46
CA LEU A 42 8.45 -3.74 10.31
C LEU A 42 8.86 -3.25 8.92
N ALA A 43 7.91 -2.77 8.11
CA ALA A 43 8.22 -2.19 6.81
C ALA A 43 8.57 -0.69 6.89
N ILE A 44 9.59 -0.27 6.14
CA ILE A 44 9.94 1.15 5.91
C ILE A 44 9.96 1.46 4.41
N GLY A 45 9.42 2.63 4.04
CA GLY A 45 9.34 3.08 2.65
C GLY A 45 7.92 3.03 2.11
N GLY A 46 7.74 2.50 0.91
CA GLY A 46 6.48 2.43 0.18
C GLY A 46 6.27 3.59 -0.77
N TRP A 47 5.34 3.41 -1.71
CA TRP A 47 5.05 4.35 -2.78
C TRP A 47 5.00 5.83 -2.33
N ASN A 48 4.24 6.11 -1.27
CA ASN A 48 3.99 7.48 -0.76
C ASN A 48 5.21 8.13 -0.10
N GLU A 49 6.20 7.34 0.31
CA GLU A 49 7.44 7.87 0.89
C GLU A 49 8.39 8.44 -0.16
N GLY A 50 8.21 8.10 -1.44
CA GLY A 50 9.07 8.57 -2.52
C GLY A 50 10.45 7.88 -2.55
N SER A 51 11.30 8.31 -3.48
CA SER A 51 12.65 7.71 -3.67
C SER A 51 13.80 8.65 -3.26
N VAL A 52 13.65 9.97 -3.47
CA VAL A 52 14.74 10.96 -3.30
C VAL A 52 15.45 10.86 -1.95
N LYS A 53 14.70 10.77 -0.84
CA LYS A 53 15.28 10.70 0.50
C LYS A 53 16.01 9.39 0.80
N TYR A 54 15.58 8.28 0.18
CA TYR A 54 16.26 6.99 0.30
C TYR A 54 17.54 6.98 -0.53
N SER A 55 17.51 7.55 -1.74
CA SER A 55 18.71 7.75 -2.56
C SER A 55 19.77 8.56 -1.81
N GLN A 56 19.38 9.66 -1.17
CA GLN A 56 20.29 10.48 -0.35
C GLN A 56 20.86 9.73 0.86
N MET A 57 20.03 8.96 1.57
CA MET A 57 20.47 8.18 2.73
C MET A 57 21.42 7.04 2.32
N ALA A 58 21.15 6.36 1.21
CA ALA A 58 21.96 5.24 0.75
C ALA A 58 23.34 5.68 0.20
N ALA A 59 23.48 6.94 -0.21
CA ALA A 59 24.64 7.44 -0.96
C ALA A 59 25.99 7.42 -0.21
N THR A 60 25.99 7.43 1.13
CA THR A 60 27.24 7.46 1.91
C THR A 60 27.24 6.41 3.01
N GLU A 61 28.41 5.83 3.28
CA GLU A 61 28.58 4.84 4.34
C GLU A 61 28.15 5.35 5.72
N ALA A 62 28.47 6.61 6.04
CA ALA A 62 28.08 7.22 7.30
C ALA A 62 26.56 7.35 7.46
N ALA A 63 25.85 7.74 6.39
CA ALA A 63 24.39 7.84 6.40
C ALA A 63 23.73 6.45 6.49
N ARG A 64 24.23 5.46 5.75
CA ARG A 64 23.75 4.06 5.85
C ARG A 64 23.92 3.50 7.26
N ASN A 65 25.07 3.72 7.89
CA ASN A 65 25.31 3.30 9.27
C ASN A 65 24.36 3.98 10.26
N THR A 66 24.22 5.30 10.17
CA THR A 66 23.30 6.07 11.01
C THR A 66 21.86 5.56 10.89
N PHE A 67 21.41 5.33 9.66
CA PHE A 67 20.10 4.77 9.38
C PHE A 67 19.94 3.37 9.97
N ALA A 68 20.88 2.46 9.70
CA ALA A 68 20.79 1.08 10.15
C ALA A 68 20.88 0.94 11.68
N ASP A 69 21.65 1.79 12.37
CA ASP A 69 21.65 1.87 13.84
C ASP A 69 20.29 2.32 14.39
N SER A 70 19.66 3.30 13.73
CA SER A 70 18.32 3.75 14.10
C SER A 70 17.27 2.65 13.89
N VAL A 71 17.40 1.85 12.82
CA VAL A 71 16.55 0.70 12.53
C VAL A 71 16.64 -0.33 13.64
N VAL A 72 17.85 -0.78 14.00
CA VAL A 72 18.05 -1.78 15.07
C VAL A 72 17.41 -1.29 16.36
N THR A 73 17.69 -0.05 16.74
CA THR A 73 17.11 0.57 17.94
C THR A 73 15.58 0.55 17.90
N PHE A 74 14.97 0.90 16.77
CA PHE A 74 13.53 0.97 16.62
C PHE A 74 12.86 -0.42 16.64
N VAL A 75 13.42 -1.38 15.89
CA VAL A 75 12.94 -2.76 15.81
C VAL A 75 12.99 -3.42 17.20
N GLN A 76 14.10 -3.25 17.93
CA GLN A 76 14.22 -3.77 19.30
C GLN A 76 13.28 -3.06 20.28
N LYS A 77 13.15 -1.72 20.20
CA LYS A 77 12.25 -0.95 21.09
C LYS A 77 10.82 -1.48 21.07
N TYR A 78 10.31 -1.81 19.88
CA TYR A 78 8.93 -2.29 19.71
C TYR A 78 8.82 -3.82 19.56
N ASN A 79 9.91 -4.55 19.82
CA ASN A 79 9.96 -6.02 19.84
C ASN A 79 9.48 -6.65 18.50
N PHE A 80 9.87 -6.06 17.37
CA PHE A 80 9.75 -6.67 16.05
C PHE A 80 10.89 -7.67 15.82
N ASP A 81 10.67 -8.66 14.95
CA ASP A 81 11.62 -9.71 14.61
C ASP A 81 12.54 -9.35 13.42
N GLY A 82 12.36 -8.16 12.83
CA GLY A 82 13.14 -7.72 11.68
C GLY A 82 12.60 -6.47 11.00
N LEU A 83 13.25 -6.11 9.89
CA LEU A 83 12.89 -5.01 8.99
C LEU A 83 12.55 -5.56 7.60
N ASP A 84 11.51 -4.99 6.98
CA ASP A 84 11.26 -5.08 5.54
C ASP A 84 11.65 -3.75 4.87
N MET A 85 12.60 -3.79 3.95
CA MET A 85 13.04 -2.63 3.18
C MET A 85 12.21 -2.50 1.90
N ASP A 86 11.44 -1.43 1.79
CA ASP A 86 10.53 -1.16 0.68
C ASP A 86 10.82 0.21 0.05
N TRP A 87 12.02 0.38 -0.49
CA TRP A 87 12.37 1.60 -1.22
C TRP A 87 11.82 1.50 -2.65
N GLU A 88 10.86 2.37 -2.98
CA GLU A 88 10.24 2.43 -4.31
C GLU A 88 10.65 3.68 -5.13
N TYR A 89 11.61 3.60 -6.05
CA TYR A 89 12.58 2.52 -6.25
C TYR A 89 13.98 3.12 -6.38
N PRO A 90 15.06 2.38 -6.07
CA PRO A 90 16.40 2.75 -6.51
C PRO A 90 16.38 3.13 -7.99
N THR A 91 17.15 4.17 -8.37
CA THR A 91 17.28 4.72 -9.73
C THR A 91 16.04 5.41 -10.29
N GLN A 92 14.85 5.15 -9.75
CA GLN A 92 13.58 5.69 -10.23
C GLN A 92 13.05 6.82 -9.34
N ARG A 93 12.02 7.52 -9.82
CA ARG A 93 11.21 8.47 -9.02
C ARG A 93 12.04 9.56 -8.31
N GLY A 94 13.06 10.06 -9.01
CA GLY A 94 14.00 11.07 -8.50
C GLY A 94 15.29 10.49 -7.90
N GLY A 95 15.51 9.18 -8.01
CA GLY A 95 16.78 8.53 -7.71
C GLY A 95 17.87 8.79 -8.76
N THR A 96 19.03 8.18 -8.54
CA THR A 96 20.22 8.27 -9.40
C THR A 96 20.70 6.89 -9.86
N PRO A 97 21.44 6.75 -10.98
CA PRO A 97 21.97 5.44 -11.40
C PRO A 97 22.87 4.76 -10.36
N GLN A 98 23.52 5.54 -9.48
CA GLN A 98 24.35 5.02 -8.39
C GLN A 98 23.53 4.29 -7.33
N ASP A 99 22.21 4.51 -7.28
CA ASP A 99 21.32 3.87 -6.32
C ASP A 99 21.36 2.35 -6.42
N LYS A 100 21.63 1.77 -7.61
CA LYS A 100 21.76 0.31 -7.76
C LYS A 100 22.84 -0.28 -6.84
N GLU A 101 24.02 0.33 -6.84
CA GLU A 101 25.12 -0.10 -5.98
C GLU A 101 24.89 0.34 -4.53
N ASN A 102 24.40 1.57 -4.31
CA ASN A 102 24.13 2.08 -2.98
C ASN A 102 23.05 1.27 -2.24
N PHE A 103 22.05 0.76 -2.96
CA PHE A 103 21.04 -0.14 -2.41
C PHE A 103 21.66 -1.46 -1.94
N SER A 104 22.58 -2.01 -2.73
CA SER A 104 23.31 -3.23 -2.33
C SER A 104 24.14 -3.00 -1.06
N LEU A 105 24.86 -1.88 -0.98
CA LEU A 105 25.64 -1.50 0.20
C LEU A 105 24.75 -1.19 1.43
N LEU A 106 23.53 -0.69 1.20
CA LEU A 106 22.53 -0.49 2.24
C LEU A 106 22.01 -1.81 2.78
N LEU A 107 21.69 -2.77 1.92
CA LEU A 107 21.27 -4.11 2.35
C LEU A 107 22.39 -4.83 3.10
N GLU A 108 23.64 -4.70 2.66
CA GLU A 108 24.81 -5.19 3.41
C GLU A 108 24.87 -4.60 4.82
N THR A 109 24.84 -3.27 4.94
CA THR A 109 24.93 -2.57 6.22
C THR A 109 23.77 -2.95 7.17
N LEU A 110 22.55 -3.08 6.63
CA LEU A 110 21.38 -3.49 7.40
C LEU A 110 21.46 -4.95 7.83
N SER A 111 21.86 -5.85 6.92
CA SER A 111 22.00 -7.28 7.19
C SER A 111 23.00 -7.51 8.31
N ASP A 112 24.18 -6.91 8.24
CA ASP A 112 25.22 -7.05 9.26
C ASP A 112 24.70 -6.64 10.65
N LYS A 113 24.03 -5.48 10.74
CA LYS A 113 23.54 -4.96 12.03
C LYS A 113 22.32 -5.71 12.56
N LEU A 114 21.37 -6.09 11.70
CA LEU A 114 20.17 -6.84 12.12
C LEU A 114 20.52 -8.27 12.52
N HIS A 115 21.34 -8.96 11.73
CA HIS A 115 21.72 -10.35 11.99
C HIS A 115 22.58 -10.48 13.25
N ALA A 116 23.41 -9.47 13.58
CA ALA A 116 24.15 -9.42 14.84
C ALA A 116 23.24 -9.45 16.08
N GLU A 117 22.01 -8.96 15.95
CA GLU A 117 20.99 -8.94 17.01
C GLU A 117 19.98 -10.11 16.89
N GLY A 118 20.19 -11.05 15.95
CA GLY A 118 19.28 -12.16 15.68
C GLY A 118 17.97 -11.77 15.00
N LEU A 119 17.91 -10.57 14.41
CA LEU A 119 16.77 -10.05 13.64
C LEU A 119 16.90 -10.44 12.17
N ILE A 120 15.81 -10.43 11.40
CA ILE A 120 15.84 -10.72 9.95
C ILE A 120 15.71 -9.45 9.11
N LEU A 121 16.21 -9.52 7.86
CA LEU A 121 16.05 -8.49 6.84
C LEU A 121 15.28 -9.07 5.65
N THR A 122 14.14 -8.48 5.33
CA THR A 122 13.41 -8.76 4.09
C THR A 122 13.37 -7.54 3.20
N VAL A 123 13.04 -7.72 1.92
CA VAL A 123 13.00 -6.65 0.94
C VAL A 123 11.83 -6.83 -0.01
N ALA A 124 11.06 -5.77 -0.22
CA ALA A 124 10.08 -5.68 -1.28
C ALA A 124 10.75 -5.13 -2.54
N VAL A 125 10.55 -5.81 -3.68
CA VAL A 125 11.23 -5.48 -4.95
C VAL A 125 10.24 -5.39 -6.09
N CYS A 126 10.51 -4.48 -7.04
CA CYS A 126 9.69 -4.29 -8.23
C CYS A 126 9.67 -5.56 -9.10
N ALA A 127 8.49 -5.93 -9.61
CA ALA A 127 8.33 -7.04 -10.53
C ALA A 127 8.55 -6.68 -12.00
N ASP A 128 8.43 -5.40 -12.37
CA ASP A 128 8.74 -4.94 -13.73
C ASP A 128 10.19 -5.28 -14.08
N SER A 129 10.35 -5.95 -15.22
CA SER A 129 11.63 -6.55 -15.58
C SER A 129 12.71 -5.54 -15.93
N ASP A 130 12.34 -4.36 -16.41
CA ASP A 130 13.27 -3.34 -16.86
C ASP A 130 13.65 -2.45 -15.67
N ILE A 131 12.68 -2.07 -14.83
CA ILE A 131 12.96 -1.41 -13.53
C ILE A 131 13.84 -2.29 -12.66
N ALA A 132 13.53 -3.58 -12.51
CA ALA A 132 14.29 -4.47 -11.63
C ALA A 132 15.76 -4.61 -12.07
N LYS A 133 16.04 -4.64 -13.38
CA LYS A 133 17.41 -4.69 -13.91
C LYS A 133 18.19 -3.41 -13.62
N GLU A 134 17.52 -2.26 -13.65
CA GLU A 134 18.15 -0.97 -13.34
C GLU A 134 18.36 -0.78 -11.84
N ALA A 135 17.37 -1.16 -11.02
CA ALA A 135 17.36 -0.88 -9.60
C ALA A 135 18.20 -1.86 -8.75
N TYR A 136 18.37 -3.11 -9.18
CA TYR A 136 18.89 -4.17 -8.31
C TYR A 136 20.07 -4.96 -8.89
N ASP A 137 21.04 -5.30 -8.03
CA ASP A 137 21.93 -6.44 -8.23
C ASP A 137 21.31 -7.67 -7.56
N PHE A 138 20.70 -8.56 -8.36
CA PHE A 138 19.95 -9.70 -7.86
C PHE A 138 20.76 -10.61 -6.93
N LYS A 139 22.06 -10.77 -7.18
CA LYS A 139 22.93 -11.63 -6.36
C LYS A 139 23.21 -10.98 -5.01
N LYS A 140 23.53 -9.69 -5.00
CA LYS A 140 23.74 -8.95 -3.73
C LYS A 140 22.46 -8.87 -2.92
N VAL A 141 21.30 -8.63 -3.55
CA VAL A 141 20.01 -8.67 -2.85
C VAL A 141 19.79 -10.04 -2.22
N ALA A 142 19.99 -11.14 -2.95
CA ALA A 142 19.84 -12.50 -2.43
C ALA A 142 20.90 -12.89 -1.37
N GLN A 143 22.07 -12.25 -1.40
CA GLN A 143 23.11 -12.45 -0.40
C GLN A 143 22.69 -11.90 0.96
N TYR A 144 22.16 -10.68 1.00
CA TYR A 144 21.91 -9.95 2.25
C TYR A 144 20.47 -10.10 2.79
N ALA A 145 19.47 -10.28 1.93
CA ALA A 145 18.09 -10.48 2.38
C ALA A 145 17.84 -11.95 2.78
N ASP A 146 17.10 -12.15 3.87
CA ASP A 146 16.57 -13.46 4.28
C ASP A 146 15.47 -13.91 3.31
N TYR A 147 14.56 -13.00 2.96
CA TYR A 147 13.50 -13.21 1.96
C TYR A 147 13.33 -11.99 1.06
N ILE A 148 12.95 -12.25 -0.20
CA ILE A 148 12.71 -11.24 -1.24
C ILE A 148 11.25 -11.35 -1.66
N SER A 149 10.46 -10.34 -1.34
CA SER A 149 9.05 -10.23 -1.71
C SER A 149 8.93 -9.52 -3.05
N LEU A 150 8.64 -10.28 -4.10
CA LEU A 150 8.39 -9.74 -5.43
C LEU A 150 7.00 -9.11 -5.45
N MET A 151 6.91 -7.80 -5.69
CA MET A 151 5.62 -7.10 -5.86
C MET A 151 5.04 -7.38 -7.25
N SER A 152 4.67 -8.64 -7.49
CA SER A 152 4.17 -9.18 -8.75
C SER A 152 2.70 -8.84 -9.00
N PHE A 153 2.41 -7.55 -8.93
CA PHE A 153 1.15 -6.88 -9.17
C PHE A 153 1.45 -5.44 -9.64
N ASP A 154 0.41 -4.67 -9.97
CA ASP A 154 0.55 -3.36 -10.62
C ASP A 154 1.30 -3.39 -11.95
N TYR A 155 1.22 -4.53 -12.65
CA TYR A 155 1.78 -4.65 -14.00
C TYR A 155 1.13 -3.65 -14.96
N HIS A 156 -0.17 -3.43 -14.80
CA HIS A 156 -0.95 -2.45 -15.54
C HIS A 156 -1.74 -1.55 -14.60
N THR A 157 -1.77 -0.25 -14.91
CA THR A 157 -2.54 0.76 -14.17
C THR A 157 -3.10 1.81 -15.13
N ALA A 158 -4.22 2.43 -14.76
CA ALA A 158 -4.79 3.53 -15.55
C ALA A 158 -3.91 4.79 -15.59
N THR A 159 -2.85 4.85 -14.78
CA THR A 159 -1.87 5.96 -14.78
C THR A 159 -0.65 5.68 -15.64
N SER A 160 -0.33 4.42 -15.91
CA SER A 160 0.76 4.02 -16.79
C SER A 160 0.27 3.77 -18.22
N ASP A 161 -1.00 3.37 -18.37
CA ASP A 161 -1.55 2.87 -19.62
C ASP A 161 -2.73 3.73 -20.11
N ASN A 162 -3.02 3.66 -21.41
CA ASN A 162 -4.20 4.28 -22.04
C ASN A 162 -5.23 3.24 -22.51
N VAL A 163 -5.07 1.99 -22.05
CA VAL A 163 -5.93 0.85 -22.33
C VAL A 163 -6.11 0.02 -21.05
N THR A 164 -7.14 -0.82 -21.00
CA THR A 164 -7.31 -1.79 -19.91
C THR A 164 -6.17 -2.81 -19.91
N GLY A 165 -5.69 -3.19 -18.73
CA GLY A 165 -4.66 -4.20 -18.56
C GLY A 165 -4.83 -4.96 -17.25
N LEU A 166 -4.19 -6.12 -17.15
CA LEU A 166 -4.33 -7.02 -16.01
C LEU A 166 -3.41 -6.61 -14.86
N ASN A 167 -3.94 -6.62 -13.63
CA ASN A 167 -3.18 -6.23 -12.43
C ASN A 167 -2.04 -7.22 -12.13
N SER A 168 -2.34 -8.53 -12.16
CA SER A 168 -1.36 -9.58 -11.87
C SER A 168 -1.61 -10.90 -12.61
N PRO A 169 -1.51 -10.94 -13.95
CA PRO A 169 -1.66 -12.20 -14.68
C PRO A 169 -0.54 -13.19 -14.30
N LEU A 170 -0.91 -14.47 -14.11
CA LEU A 170 0.08 -15.50 -13.74
C LEU A 170 1.06 -15.77 -14.90
N HIS A 171 0.53 -15.96 -16.11
CA HIS A 171 1.29 -16.26 -17.32
C HIS A 171 1.21 -15.12 -18.33
N ALA A 172 2.05 -15.18 -19.36
CA ALA A 172 2.04 -14.22 -20.46
C ALA A 172 0.75 -14.34 -21.30
N ILE A 173 0.19 -13.21 -21.71
CA ILE A 173 -1.01 -13.15 -22.54
C ILE A 173 -0.60 -13.12 -24.03
N PRO A 174 -1.04 -14.08 -24.86
CA PRO A 174 -0.59 -14.19 -26.26
C PRO A 174 -0.88 -12.95 -27.13
N GLU A 175 -1.98 -12.26 -26.85
CA GLU A 175 -2.47 -11.10 -27.62
C GLU A 175 -1.74 -9.79 -27.26
N GLU A 176 -0.93 -9.78 -26.20
CA GLU A 176 -0.17 -8.61 -25.79
C GLU A 176 1.01 -8.28 -26.73
N ASN A 177 1.34 -6.99 -26.80
CA ASN A 177 2.55 -6.57 -27.51
C ASN A 177 3.81 -7.12 -26.81
N ARG A 178 4.93 -7.20 -27.54
CA ARG A 178 6.19 -7.83 -27.05
C ARG A 178 6.76 -7.23 -25.75
N ASN A 179 6.45 -5.99 -25.41
CA ASN A 179 6.94 -5.40 -24.15
C ASN A 179 6.05 -5.84 -22.99
N ASN A 180 4.74 -5.90 -23.20
CA ASN A 180 3.76 -6.31 -22.20
C ASN A 180 3.82 -7.82 -21.90
N THR A 181 4.29 -8.66 -22.84
CA THR A 181 4.45 -10.11 -22.58
C THR A 181 5.43 -10.45 -21.44
N LYS A 182 6.18 -9.48 -20.90
CA LYS A 182 7.02 -9.62 -19.70
C LYS A 182 6.31 -9.25 -18.40
N LEU A 183 5.13 -8.63 -18.46
CA LEU A 183 4.40 -8.07 -17.33
C LEU A 183 3.44 -9.12 -16.72
N ASN A 184 4.02 -10.23 -16.27
CA ASN A 184 3.31 -11.32 -15.60
C ASN A 184 4.18 -11.96 -14.52
N VAL A 185 3.52 -12.62 -13.57
CA VAL A 185 4.14 -13.23 -12.39
C VAL A 185 5.24 -14.21 -12.79
N GLU A 186 4.98 -15.11 -13.74
CA GLU A 186 5.94 -16.12 -14.14
C GLU A 186 7.23 -15.52 -14.73
N TYR A 187 7.11 -14.51 -15.59
CA TYR A 187 8.27 -13.85 -16.18
C TYR A 187 9.14 -13.19 -15.11
N SER A 188 8.51 -12.42 -14.21
CA SER A 188 9.23 -11.74 -13.13
C SER A 188 9.93 -12.75 -12.21
N VAL A 189 9.27 -13.85 -11.83
CA VAL A 189 9.90 -14.93 -11.04
C VAL A 189 11.09 -15.55 -11.78
N ASN A 190 10.91 -15.94 -13.04
CA ASN A 190 11.97 -16.56 -13.84
C ASN A 190 13.16 -15.61 -14.04
N GLN A 191 12.94 -14.29 -14.11
CA GLN A 191 14.02 -13.31 -14.15
C GLN A 191 14.88 -13.34 -12.88
N TRP A 192 14.26 -13.30 -11.70
CA TRP A 192 14.99 -13.30 -10.43
C TRP A 192 15.73 -14.63 -10.22
N LEU A 193 15.10 -15.76 -10.55
CA LEU A 193 15.75 -17.08 -10.52
C LEU A 193 16.93 -17.15 -11.50
N GLY A 194 16.74 -16.71 -12.75
CA GLY A 194 17.80 -16.63 -13.77
C GLY A 194 18.93 -15.66 -13.39
N GLY A 195 18.61 -14.67 -12.54
CA GLY A 195 19.55 -13.75 -11.89
C GLY A 195 20.45 -14.39 -10.83
N GLY A 196 20.18 -15.63 -10.43
CA GLY A 196 20.91 -16.36 -9.40
C GLY A 196 20.32 -16.26 -8.01
N VAL A 197 19.07 -15.76 -7.86
CA VAL A 197 18.37 -15.78 -6.58
C VAL A 197 17.89 -17.20 -6.26
N PRO A 198 18.19 -17.75 -5.08
CA PRO A 198 17.67 -19.06 -4.68
C PRO A 198 16.14 -19.04 -4.57
N ALA A 199 15.47 -20.05 -5.14
CA ALA A 199 14.02 -20.21 -5.05
C ALA A 199 13.52 -20.16 -3.59
N SER A 200 14.26 -20.76 -2.66
CA SER A 200 13.94 -20.78 -1.23
C SER A 200 14.01 -19.44 -0.51
N LYS A 201 14.41 -18.34 -1.20
CA LYS A 201 14.36 -16.97 -0.68
C LYS A 201 13.32 -16.09 -1.39
N LEU A 202 12.82 -16.50 -2.54
CA LEU A 202 11.93 -15.68 -3.37
C LEU A 202 10.46 -15.93 -2.99
N ILE A 203 9.72 -14.85 -2.75
CA ILE A 203 8.32 -14.84 -2.34
C ILE A 203 7.50 -14.12 -3.42
N VAL A 204 6.36 -14.70 -3.80
CA VAL A 204 5.46 -14.12 -4.83
C VAL A 204 4.40 -13.24 -4.18
N GLY A 205 4.28 -11.99 -4.63
CA GLY A 205 3.25 -11.06 -4.20
C GLY A 205 1.90 -11.35 -4.86
N ILE A 206 0.84 -11.32 -4.06
CA ILE A 206 -0.54 -11.49 -4.48
C ILE A 206 -1.32 -10.24 -4.05
N PRO A 207 -1.97 -9.51 -4.98
CA PRO A 207 -2.78 -8.37 -4.63
C PRO A 207 -4.13 -8.83 -4.08
N LEU A 208 -4.55 -8.27 -2.96
CA LEU A 208 -5.90 -8.39 -2.39
C LEU A 208 -6.77 -7.20 -2.82
N TYR A 209 -6.53 -6.69 -4.02
CA TYR A 209 -7.18 -5.53 -4.61
C TYR A 209 -7.20 -5.67 -6.13
N GLY A 210 -8.01 -4.84 -6.77
CA GLY A 210 -8.04 -4.69 -8.22
C GLY A 210 -7.64 -3.30 -8.68
N ARG A 211 -7.15 -3.24 -9.93
CA ARG A 211 -6.91 -2.00 -10.66
C ARG A 211 -8.11 -1.72 -11.56
N THR A 212 -8.63 -0.50 -11.46
CA THR A 212 -9.89 -0.12 -12.11
C THR A 212 -9.73 0.94 -13.18
N TYR A 213 -10.58 0.88 -14.19
CA TYR A 213 -10.53 1.70 -15.39
C TYR A 213 -11.93 2.18 -15.75
N ILE A 214 -12.02 3.34 -16.40
CA ILE A 214 -13.23 3.78 -17.10
C ILE A 214 -13.04 3.54 -18.59
N LEU A 215 -13.82 2.64 -19.18
CA LEU A 215 -13.82 2.36 -20.61
C LEU A 215 -14.20 3.61 -21.41
N ALA A 216 -13.59 3.76 -22.58
CA ALA A 216 -13.98 4.77 -23.56
C ALA A 216 -15.32 4.42 -24.23
N ASP A 217 -15.55 3.13 -24.48
CA ASP A 217 -16.78 2.57 -25.03
C ASP A 217 -17.17 1.32 -24.22
N PRO A 218 -18.35 1.29 -23.55
CA PRO A 218 -18.83 0.12 -22.82
C PRO A 218 -18.92 -1.17 -23.64
N GLU A 219 -19.07 -1.08 -24.96
CA GLU A 219 -19.14 -2.24 -25.85
C GLU A 219 -17.75 -2.81 -26.20
N ASP A 220 -16.68 -2.05 -25.94
CA ASP A 220 -15.28 -2.51 -26.03
C ASP A 220 -14.72 -2.69 -24.63
N HIS A 221 -14.88 -3.89 -24.09
CA HIS A 221 -14.57 -4.25 -22.70
C HIS A 221 -13.50 -5.35 -22.57
N GLY A 222 -12.85 -5.71 -23.68
CA GLY A 222 -11.80 -6.72 -23.72
C GLY A 222 -10.47 -6.23 -23.17
N LEU A 223 -9.47 -7.12 -23.12
CA LEU A 223 -8.10 -6.73 -22.82
C LEU A 223 -7.58 -5.75 -23.88
N GLY A 224 -6.87 -4.71 -23.46
CA GLY A 224 -6.41 -3.65 -24.38
C GLY A 224 -7.49 -2.68 -24.87
N ALA A 225 -8.71 -2.71 -24.32
CA ALA A 225 -9.75 -1.74 -24.65
C ALA A 225 -9.36 -0.30 -24.25
N PRO A 226 -9.63 0.74 -25.06
CA PRO A 226 -9.30 2.13 -24.73
C PRO A 226 -10.01 2.63 -23.47
N ILE A 227 -9.33 3.46 -22.68
CA ILE A 227 -9.85 4.01 -21.42
C ILE A 227 -9.90 5.55 -21.45
N ASN A 228 -10.81 6.12 -20.65
CA ASN A 228 -10.87 7.55 -20.33
C ASN A 228 -10.09 7.91 -19.05
N GLY A 229 -9.63 6.90 -18.29
CA GLY A 229 -8.80 7.09 -17.11
C GLY A 229 -9.11 6.09 -16.00
N SER A 230 -8.70 6.43 -14.77
CA SER A 230 -8.91 5.61 -13.58
C SER A 230 -10.39 5.41 -13.25
N GLY A 231 -10.73 4.18 -12.85
CA GLY A 231 -12.06 3.84 -12.32
C GLY A 231 -12.43 4.67 -11.08
N THR A 232 -13.73 4.71 -10.79
CA THR A 232 -14.25 5.47 -9.65
C THR A 232 -13.74 4.89 -8.33
N ALA A 233 -13.41 5.76 -7.38
CA ALA A 233 -12.97 5.38 -6.05
C ALA A 233 -14.01 4.54 -5.30
N GLY A 234 -13.54 3.50 -4.61
CA GLY A 234 -14.37 2.66 -3.75
C GLY A 234 -14.93 3.41 -2.53
N PRO A 235 -16.05 2.93 -1.95
CA PRO A 235 -16.68 3.56 -0.78
C PRO A 235 -15.80 3.59 0.48
N HIS A 236 -14.84 2.66 0.59
CA HIS A 236 -13.96 2.49 1.73
C HIS A 236 -12.53 2.92 1.43
N THR A 237 -11.95 2.45 0.33
CA THR A 237 -10.57 2.76 -0.08
C THR A 237 -10.41 4.21 -0.54
N LYS A 238 -11.44 4.77 -1.18
CA LYS A 238 -11.52 6.18 -1.61
C LYS A 238 -10.38 6.63 -2.54
N GLU A 239 -9.81 5.70 -3.29
CA GLU A 239 -8.74 5.96 -4.25
C GLU A 239 -9.22 5.62 -5.67
N PRO A 240 -9.30 6.59 -6.61
CA PRO A 240 -9.60 6.29 -8.00
C PRO A 240 -8.55 5.36 -8.61
N GLY A 241 -8.99 4.36 -9.38
CA GLY A 241 -8.08 3.39 -9.98
C GLY A 241 -7.77 2.16 -9.13
N PHE A 242 -8.35 2.08 -7.92
CA PHE A 242 -8.09 1.02 -6.94
C PHE A 242 -9.39 0.62 -6.23
N LEU A 243 -9.61 -0.69 -6.08
CA LEU A 243 -10.65 -1.24 -5.21
C LEU A 243 -10.09 -2.41 -4.41
N SER A 244 -10.40 -2.47 -3.11
CA SER A 244 -10.11 -3.65 -2.30
C SER A 244 -10.90 -4.87 -2.79
N TYR A 245 -10.42 -6.08 -2.53
CA TYR A 245 -11.13 -7.31 -2.92
C TYR A 245 -12.56 -7.34 -2.36
N TYR A 246 -12.77 -6.96 -1.09
CA TYR A 246 -14.12 -6.90 -0.52
C TYR A 246 -15.04 -5.88 -1.22
N GLU A 247 -14.52 -4.73 -1.68
CA GLU A 247 -15.30 -3.77 -2.48
C GLU A 247 -15.70 -4.35 -3.85
N ILE A 248 -14.85 -5.18 -4.44
CA ILE A 248 -15.11 -5.83 -5.73
C ILE A 248 -16.15 -6.93 -5.57
N CYS A 249 -15.95 -7.87 -4.63
CA CYS A 249 -16.81 -9.03 -4.50
C CYS A 249 -18.22 -8.71 -3.94
N MET A 250 -18.39 -7.57 -3.26
CA MET A 250 -19.71 -7.12 -2.82
C MET A 250 -20.59 -6.55 -3.94
N GLU A 251 -20.02 -6.17 -5.09
CA GLU A 251 -20.79 -5.65 -6.21
C GLU A 251 -21.29 -6.80 -7.09
N THR A 252 -22.61 -6.85 -7.28
CA THR A 252 -23.31 -7.96 -7.96
C THR A 252 -23.54 -7.72 -9.45
N LYS A 253 -23.26 -6.51 -9.96
CA LYS A 253 -23.49 -6.14 -11.36
C LYS A 253 -22.40 -6.60 -12.32
N TRP A 254 -21.27 -7.05 -11.80
CA TRP A 254 -20.12 -7.46 -12.60
C TRP A 254 -20.47 -8.56 -13.60
N ASN A 255 -20.15 -8.32 -14.87
CA ASN A 255 -19.92 -9.38 -15.84
C ASN A 255 -18.46 -9.81 -15.71
N VAL A 256 -18.23 -11.10 -15.49
CA VAL A 256 -16.90 -11.64 -15.18
C VAL A 256 -16.34 -12.37 -16.39
N GLU A 257 -15.09 -12.07 -16.71
CA GLU A 257 -14.31 -12.70 -17.76
C GLU A 257 -13.02 -13.24 -17.16
N ARG A 258 -12.63 -14.46 -17.52
CA ARG A 258 -11.47 -15.13 -16.95
C ARG A 258 -10.83 -16.10 -17.92
N ASN A 259 -9.53 -16.33 -17.74
CA ASN A 259 -8.81 -17.43 -18.36
C ASN A 259 -7.98 -18.13 -17.28
N ASP A 260 -8.44 -19.30 -16.85
CA ASP A 260 -7.77 -20.04 -15.77
C ASP A 260 -6.42 -20.63 -16.20
N ALA A 261 -6.22 -20.87 -17.51
CA ALA A 261 -4.94 -21.36 -18.03
C ALA A 261 -3.86 -20.28 -18.02
N GLU A 262 -4.24 -19.03 -18.26
CA GLU A 262 -3.34 -17.86 -18.17
C GLU A 262 -3.32 -17.24 -16.77
N GLY A 263 -4.26 -17.66 -15.90
CA GLY A 263 -4.32 -17.32 -14.49
C GLY A 263 -4.69 -15.86 -14.23
N TYR A 264 -5.76 -15.38 -14.87
CA TYR A 264 -6.30 -14.05 -14.62
C TYR A 264 -7.83 -14.01 -14.60
N ILE A 265 -8.34 -12.94 -13.98
CA ILE A 265 -9.75 -12.56 -13.97
C ILE A 265 -9.86 -11.04 -14.13
N TYR A 266 -10.91 -10.61 -14.84
CA TYR A 266 -11.37 -9.24 -14.81
C TYR A 266 -12.90 -9.20 -14.82
N ALA A 267 -13.46 -8.04 -14.50
CA ALA A 267 -14.89 -7.83 -14.53
C ALA A 267 -15.23 -6.45 -15.06
N TYR A 268 -16.43 -6.31 -15.63
CA TYR A 268 -16.93 -5.04 -16.14
C TYR A 268 -18.45 -4.88 -15.96
N TYR A 269 -18.91 -3.66 -15.81
CA TYR A 269 -20.32 -3.28 -15.96
C TYR A 269 -20.41 -1.81 -16.36
N ASP A 270 -21.34 -1.48 -17.25
CA ASP A 270 -21.39 -0.17 -17.91
C ASP A 270 -19.99 0.19 -18.46
N ASN A 271 -19.44 1.34 -18.07
CA ASN A 271 -18.08 1.75 -18.42
C ASN A 271 -17.04 1.41 -17.35
N ASN A 272 -17.39 0.69 -16.28
CA ASN A 272 -16.45 0.30 -15.24
C ASN A 272 -15.78 -1.02 -15.60
N TRP A 273 -14.47 -1.09 -15.42
CA TRP A 273 -13.68 -2.29 -15.67
C TRP A 273 -12.68 -2.48 -14.52
N VAL A 274 -12.48 -3.72 -14.07
CA VAL A 274 -11.55 -4.06 -12.98
C VAL A 274 -10.81 -5.36 -13.25
N SER A 275 -9.48 -5.35 -13.12
CA SER A 275 -8.68 -6.58 -13.02
C SER A 275 -8.30 -6.81 -11.57
N TYR A 276 -8.50 -8.02 -11.08
CA TYR A 276 -8.33 -8.39 -9.67
C TYR A 276 -7.93 -9.86 -9.54
N ASP A 277 -7.89 -10.36 -8.31
CA ASP A 277 -7.67 -11.76 -7.97
C ASP A 277 -8.84 -12.33 -7.17
N ASP A 278 -9.22 -13.57 -7.49
CA ASP A 278 -10.22 -14.34 -6.76
C ASP A 278 -9.62 -15.62 -6.17
N VAL A 279 -10.44 -16.42 -5.47
CA VAL A 279 -9.98 -17.68 -4.85
C VAL A 279 -9.29 -18.59 -5.85
N THR A 280 -9.78 -18.66 -7.09
CA THR A 280 -9.24 -19.52 -8.14
C THR A 280 -7.88 -19.01 -8.62
N THR A 281 -7.73 -17.72 -8.96
CA THR A 281 -6.44 -17.19 -9.43
C THR A 281 -5.38 -17.20 -8.32
N VAL A 282 -5.78 -16.95 -7.07
CA VAL A 282 -4.90 -17.07 -5.90
C VAL A 282 -4.47 -18.52 -5.66
N THR A 283 -5.37 -19.49 -5.84
CA THR A 283 -5.04 -20.91 -5.77
C THR A 283 -4.01 -21.29 -6.83
N SER A 284 -4.20 -20.87 -8.09
CA SER A 284 -3.25 -21.11 -9.17
C SER A 284 -1.86 -20.50 -8.88
N LYS A 285 -1.81 -19.27 -8.35
CA LYS A 285 -0.55 -18.63 -7.94
C LYS A 285 0.15 -19.39 -6.81
N ALA A 286 -0.61 -19.88 -5.83
CA ALA A 286 -0.06 -20.68 -4.73
C ALA A 286 0.43 -22.07 -5.21
N GLN A 287 -0.24 -22.69 -6.17
CA GLN A 287 0.24 -23.90 -6.84
C GLN A 287 1.54 -23.64 -7.60
N PHE A 288 1.61 -22.57 -8.39
CA PHE A 288 2.81 -22.15 -9.10
C PHE A 288 4.01 -21.95 -8.14
N VAL A 289 3.80 -21.26 -7.01
CA VAL A 289 4.81 -21.07 -5.96
C VAL A 289 5.35 -22.40 -5.45
N LYS A 290 4.46 -23.36 -5.19
CA LYS A 290 4.81 -24.68 -4.71
C LYS A 290 5.58 -25.49 -5.76
N GLU A 291 5.13 -25.47 -7.02
CA GLU A 291 5.76 -26.20 -8.13
C GLU A 291 7.16 -25.68 -8.45
N LYS A 292 7.36 -24.36 -8.39
CA LYS A 292 8.67 -23.72 -8.58
C LYS A 292 9.59 -23.83 -7.35
N GLY A 293 9.09 -24.38 -6.24
CA GLY A 293 9.85 -24.51 -4.99
C GLY A 293 10.23 -23.17 -4.35
N LEU A 294 9.37 -22.16 -4.51
CA LEU A 294 9.58 -20.82 -3.97
C LEU A 294 9.35 -20.78 -2.45
N ALA A 295 9.81 -19.71 -1.79
CA ALA A 295 9.75 -19.57 -0.34
C ALA A 295 8.31 -19.43 0.21
N GLY A 296 7.40 -18.86 -0.59
CA GLY A 296 6.01 -18.66 -0.20
C GLY A 296 5.33 -17.52 -0.98
N THR A 297 4.26 -16.99 -0.39
CA THR A 297 3.50 -15.84 -0.90
C THR A 297 3.54 -14.66 0.07
N MET A 298 3.45 -13.45 -0.47
CA MET A 298 3.20 -12.19 0.22
C MET A 298 1.85 -11.66 -0.26
N MET A 299 1.07 -11.01 0.61
CA MET A 299 -0.25 -10.48 0.26
C MET A 299 -0.32 -8.98 0.53
N TRP A 300 -0.70 -8.22 -0.50
CA TRP A 300 -0.89 -6.77 -0.40
C TRP A 300 -2.36 -6.40 -0.63
N ALA A 301 -3.12 -5.96 0.36
CA ALA A 301 -2.80 -6.00 1.79
C ALA A 301 -4.00 -6.56 2.57
N LEU A 302 -3.72 -7.10 3.76
CA LEU A 302 -4.66 -7.94 4.52
C LEU A 302 -5.99 -7.24 4.85
N GLU A 303 -6.00 -5.91 5.01
CA GLU A 303 -7.20 -5.12 5.24
C GLU A 303 -8.13 -5.02 4.02
N SER A 304 -7.63 -5.37 2.83
CA SER A 304 -8.40 -5.40 1.58
C SER A 304 -9.11 -6.74 1.34
N GLU A 305 -8.91 -7.70 2.23
CA GLU A 305 -9.52 -9.03 2.19
C GLU A 305 -11.01 -9.02 2.57
N ASP A 306 -11.78 -10.06 2.22
CA ASP A 306 -13.10 -10.29 2.82
C ASP A 306 -12.97 -10.94 4.21
N PHE A 307 -12.37 -10.22 5.16
CA PHE A 307 -12.15 -10.69 6.52
C PHE A 307 -13.45 -10.81 7.34
N ARG A 308 -14.60 -10.38 6.79
CA ARG A 308 -15.92 -10.42 7.43
C ARG A 308 -16.92 -11.36 6.77
N ASN A 309 -16.52 -12.08 5.71
CA ASN A 309 -17.41 -12.94 4.94
C ASN A 309 -18.65 -12.17 4.42
N GLN A 310 -18.44 -10.99 3.85
CA GLN A 310 -19.48 -10.18 3.21
C GLN A 310 -19.90 -10.77 1.87
N CYS A 311 -19.00 -11.51 1.20
CA CYS A 311 -19.20 -12.04 -0.14
C CYS A 311 -19.64 -13.52 -0.14
N GLY A 312 -19.64 -14.19 1.01
CA GLY A 312 -20.23 -15.53 1.18
C GLY A 312 -19.27 -16.70 1.01
N GLU A 313 -17.97 -16.45 0.82
CA GLU A 313 -16.93 -17.48 0.61
C GLU A 313 -16.14 -17.84 1.89
N GLY A 314 -16.62 -17.40 3.06
CA GLY A 314 -15.94 -17.54 4.34
C GLY A 314 -15.13 -16.29 4.70
N ALA A 315 -14.51 -16.29 5.88
CA ALA A 315 -13.66 -15.16 6.29
C ALA A 315 -12.23 -15.38 5.80
N ASN A 316 -11.67 -14.36 5.15
CA ASN A 316 -10.35 -14.41 4.51
C ASN A 316 -10.23 -15.49 3.41
N PRO A 317 -11.13 -15.51 2.42
CA PRO A 317 -11.11 -16.50 1.35
C PRO A 317 -9.78 -16.52 0.57
N LEU A 318 -9.22 -15.36 0.20
CA LEU A 318 -7.96 -15.37 -0.58
C LEU A 318 -6.77 -15.85 0.25
N LEU A 319 -6.66 -15.40 1.50
CA LEU A 319 -5.63 -15.89 2.42
C LEU A 319 -5.74 -17.41 2.64
N THR A 320 -6.97 -17.94 2.72
CA THR A 320 -7.20 -19.37 2.85
C THR A 320 -6.74 -20.12 1.59
N ALA A 321 -7.09 -19.60 0.41
CA ALA A 321 -6.69 -20.15 -0.88
C ALA A 321 -5.15 -20.22 -1.02
N ALA A 322 -4.45 -19.15 -0.65
CA ALA A 322 -2.99 -19.12 -0.70
C ALA A 322 -2.31 -20.13 0.23
N ASN A 323 -2.93 -20.44 1.38
CA ASN A 323 -2.40 -21.42 2.34
C ASN A 323 -2.76 -22.88 2.00
N GLN A 324 -3.80 -23.10 1.18
CA GLN A 324 -4.33 -24.44 0.89
C GLN A 324 -4.45 -24.72 -0.62
N PRO A 325 -3.35 -24.63 -1.40
CA PRO A 325 -3.41 -24.78 -2.87
C PRO A 325 -3.86 -26.16 -3.37
N ASN A 326 -3.94 -27.16 -2.49
CA ASN A 326 -4.26 -28.55 -2.82
C ASN A 326 -5.74 -28.93 -2.56
N THR A 327 -6.56 -28.03 -2.04
CA THR A 327 -8.00 -28.31 -1.94
C THR A 327 -8.63 -28.01 -3.29
N GLU A 328 -8.66 -29.01 -4.17
CA GLU A 328 -9.65 -29.03 -5.25
C GLU A 328 -11.02 -28.74 -4.62
N THR A 329 -11.74 -27.75 -5.16
CA THR A 329 -13.15 -27.53 -4.85
C THR A 329 -13.90 -28.84 -5.09
N SER A 330 -14.25 -29.51 -4.00
CA SER A 330 -14.85 -30.84 -4.03
C SER A 330 -16.32 -30.77 -4.43
N GLU A 331 -16.61 -30.37 -5.66
CA GLU A 331 -17.94 -30.50 -6.27
C GLU A 331 -17.99 -31.50 -7.43
N GLY A 332 -16.88 -32.19 -7.74
CA GLY A 332 -16.80 -33.07 -8.92
C GLY A 332 -16.52 -34.56 -8.73
N THR A 333 -16.10 -35.06 -7.56
CA THR A 333 -15.44 -36.39 -7.46
C THR A 333 -15.94 -37.29 -6.32
N GLU A 334 -17.25 -37.40 -6.13
CA GLU A 334 -17.82 -38.45 -5.25
C GLU A 334 -18.00 -39.82 -5.95
N LYS A 335 -17.54 -40.00 -7.20
CA LYS A 335 -17.68 -41.27 -7.93
C LYS A 335 -16.42 -42.15 -8.04
N GLU A 336 -15.24 -41.71 -7.59
CA GLU A 336 -14.01 -42.53 -7.72
C GLU A 336 -13.28 -42.86 -6.42
N ARG A 337 -13.74 -42.40 -5.24
CA ARG A 337 -13.13 -42.76 -3.93
C ARG A 337 -13.47 -44.17 -3.41
N LYS A 338 -13.83 -45.10 -4.30
CA LYS A 338 -13.93 -46.55 -3.99
C LYS A 338 -12.94 -47.38 -4.80
N ALA A 339 -11.70 -46.93 -4.92
CA ALA A 339 -10.59 -47.81 -5.26
C ALA A 339 -9.28 -47.20 -4.75
N THR A 340 -8.46 -48.05 -4.13
CA THR A 340 -7.07 -47.82 -3.67
C THR A 340 -6.88 -47.14 -2.32
N GLY A 341 -6.11 -47.84 -1.48
CA GLY A 341 -5.95 -47.60 -0.05
C GLY A 341 -5.00 -46.47 0.29
N ALA A 342 -5.15 -46.02 1.54
CA ALA A 342 -4.46 -44.92 2.15
C ALA A 342 -2.92 -45.05 2.08
N VAL A 343 -2.26 -43.99 1.60
CA VAL A 343 -0.87 -43.68 1.90
C VAL A 343 -0.84 -42.32 2.61
N HIS A 344 -0.34 -42.32 3.83
CA HIS A 344 -0.19 -41.15 4.67
C HIS A 344 1.04 -40.36 4.19
N SER A 345 0.83 -39.19 3.59
CA SER A 345 1.89 -38.23 3.27
C SER A 345 1.83 -37.07 4.25
N GLN A 346 2.92 -36.81 4.96
CA GLN A 346 3.06 -35.64 5.83
C GLN A 346 3.21 -34.38 4.96
N ASN A 347 2.17 -33.54 4.96
CA ASN A 347 2.21 -32.20 4.38
C ASN A 347 3.13 -31.30 5.20
N LYS A 348 4.22 -30.80 4.61
CA LYS A 348 4.86 -29.56 5.05
C LYS A 348 4.14 -28.41 4.34
N GLY A 349 3.42 -27.60 5.10
CA GLY A 349 2.71 -26.43 4.58
C GLY A 349 3.68 -25.38 4.02
N ALA A 350 3.23 -24.62 3.03
CA ALA A 350 3.94 -23.43 2.56
C ALA A 350 3.92 -22.37 3.67
N ASN A 351 5.06 -21.71 3.91
CA ASN A 351 5.14 -20.62 4.88
C ASN A 351 4.70 -19.33 4.18
N VAL A 352 3.62 -18.70 4.65
CA VAL A 352 3.22 -17.36 4.20
C VAL A 352 3.98 -16.34 5.05
N LEU A 353 4.75 -15.47 4.39
CA LEU A 353 5.30 -14.27 5.04
C LEU A 353 4.25 -13.17 4.94
N LEU A 354 3.59 -12.89 6.06
CA LEU A 354 2.61 -11.82 6.14
C LEU A 354 3.32 -10.49 6.41
N VAL A 355 3.44 -9.65 5.39
CA VAL A 355 3.81 -8.24 5.57
C VAL A 355 2.51 -7.44 5.71
N ALA A 356 2.03 -7.29 6.95
CA ALA A 356 0.87 -6.44 7.22
C ALA A 356 1.33 -4.98 7.35
N ARG A 357 0.87 -4.11 6.43
CA ARG A 357 1.01 -2.66 6.55
C ARG A 357 -0.31 -2.09 7.07
N ILE A 358 -0.26 -1.31 8.14
CA ILE A 358 -1.40 -0.50 8.57
C ILE A 358 -1.26 0.85 7.83
N ILE A 359 -1.93 1.00 6.69
CA ILE A 359 -2.07 2.32 6.04
C ILE A 359 -3.45 2.85 6.41
N LEU A 360 -3.50 3.88 7.26
CA LEU A 360 -4.69 4.70 7.43
C LEU A 360 -4.54 5.95 6.57
N GLY A 361 -5.32 6.02 5.50
CA GLY A 361 -5.46 7.22 4.69
C GLY A 361 -6.03 8.36 5.52
N VAL A 362 -5.19 9.28 5.98
CA VAL A 362 -5.65 10.60 6.43
C VAL A 362 -5.81 11.47 5.20
N ALA A 363 -7.05 11.60 4.72
CA ALA A 363 -7.39 12.63 3.76
C ALA A 363 -7.18 14.01 4.41
N ILE A 364 -6.05 14.65 4.11
CA ILE A 364 -5.88 16.08 4.37
C ILE A 364 -6.69 16.79 3.29
N PRO A 365 -7.75 17.55 3.62
CA PRO A 365 -8.43 18.35 2.62
C PRO A 365 -7.46 19.42 2.12
N VAL A 366 -7.02 19.30 0.88
CA VAL A 366 -6.36 20.38 0.16
C VAL A 366 -7.38 21.51 0.05
N ARG A 367 -7.23 22.54 0.90
CA ARG A 367 -7.95 23.80 0.72
C ARG A 367 -7.43 24.42 -0.58
N GLY A 368 -8.27 24.39 -1.61
CA GLY A 368 -8.03 25.10 -2.86
C GLY A 368 -7.76 26.57 -2.58
N ILE A 369 -6.64 27.06 -3.11
CA ILE A 369 -6.34 28.48 -3.21
C ILE A 369 -7.28 29.02 -4.29
N ALA A 370 -8.33 29.73 -3.87
CA ALA A 370 -9.17 30.50 -4.77
C ALA A 370 -8.43 31.78 -5.17
N THR A 371 -8.26 31.99 -6.47
CA THR A 371 -7.87 33.27 -7.06
C THR A 371 -9.04 34.27 -6.98
N PRO A 372 -8.77 35.58 -6.82
CA PRO A 372 -9.82 36.55 -6.55
C PRO A 372 -10.40 37.12 -7.85
N GLU A 373 -11.72 37.08 -8.01
CA GLU A 373 -12.37 38.00 -8.95
C GLU A 373 -13.73 38.50 -8.44
N SER A 374 -13.75 39.82 -8.27
CA SER A 374 -14.86 40.79 -8.33
C SER A 374 -16.12 40.63 -7.46
N GLU A 375 -16.33 41.68 -6.69
CA GLU A 375 -17.52 42.12 -5.98
C GLU A 375 -18.84 41.99 -6.78
N ARG A 376 -19.88 41.43 -6.15
CA ARG A 376 -21.18 42.10 -6.09
C ARG A 376 -22.08 41.61 -4.95
N THR A 377 -22.64 42.61 -4.29
CA THR A 377 -23.64 42.66 -3.21
C THR A 377 -24.87 41.76 -3.37
N SER A 378 -25.34 41.14 -2.28
CA SER A 378 -26.72 41.31 -1.77
C SER A 378 -26.94 40.57 -0.44
N LEU A 379 -27.44 41.31 0.55
CA LEU A 379 -27.95 40.84 1.84
C LEU A 379 -29.24 40.02 1.66
N SER A 380 -29.41 38.93 2.42
CA SER A 380 -30.52 38.80 3.41
C SER A 380 -30.75 37.36 3.91
N ASN A 381 -31.07 37.29 5.21
CA ASN A 381 -31.89 36.30 5.91
C ASN A 381 -31.27 34.99 6.42
N CYS A 382 -30.85 35.09 7.67
CA CYS A 382 -30.82 34.04 8.69
C CYS A 382 -32.22 33.44 8.93
N ARG A 383 -32.39 32.12 8.77
CA ARG A 383 -33.43 31.34 9.48
C ARG A 383 -32.91 29.97 9.87
N ILE A 384 -32.94 29.75 11.18
CA ILE A 384 -32.75 28.50 11.90
C ILE A 384 -33.95 27.59 11.62
N PHE A 385 -33.70 26.32 11.25
CA PHE A 385 -34.66 25.23 11.47
C PHE A 385 -33.93 24.06 12.12
N ARG A 386 -34.31 23.84 13.39
CA ARG A 386 -34.25 22.52 14.04
C ARG A 386 -35.37 21.68 13.43
N ASP A 387 -35.09 20.43 13.11
CA ASP A 387 -35.97 19.30 13.44
C ASP A 387 -35.28 17.97 13.14
N PHE A 388 -34.89 17.27 14.21
CA PHE A 388 -34.59 15.84 14.19
C PHE A 388 -35.90 15.10 14.52
N ARG A 389 -36.38 14.26 13.60
CA ARG A 389 -37.36 13.21 13.93
C ARG A 389 -36.68 11.85 13.85
N ILE A 390 -36.59 11.21 15.01
CA ILE A 390 -36.26 9.79 15.17
C ILE A 390 -37.60 9.03 15.09
N LEU A 391 -37.71 8.11 14.13
CA LEU A 391 -38.74 7.08 14.12
C LEU A 391 -38.09 5.78 14.60
N ALA A 392 -38.25 5.46 15.88
CA ALA A 392 -37.99 4.14 16.43
C ALA A 392 -39.34 3.43 16.60
N SER A 393 -39.53 2.30 15.92
CA SER A 393 -40.70 1.44 16.07
C SER A 393 -40.51 0.48 17.25
N ASP A 394 -41.60 0.38 18.00
CA ASP A 394 -41.84 -0.26 19.28
C ASP A 394 -41.74 -1.80 19.27
N LYS A 395 -41.26 -2.37 20.39
CA LYS A 395 -41.78 -3.53 21.15
C LYS A 395 -40.71 -4.51 21.62
N SER A 396 -40.26 -4.33 22.87
CA SER A 396 -40.50 -5.30 23.94
C SER A 396 -39.98 -4.75 25.27
N ARG A 397 -40.80 -4.95 26.30
CA ARG A 397 -40.80 -4.22 27.57
C ARG A 397 -40.73 -5.24 28.69
N VAL A 398 -39.59 -5.40 29.37
CA VAL A 398 -39.51 -6.02 30.71
C VAL A 398 -38.35 -5.40 31.53
N LEU A 399 -38.75 -4.59 32.53
CA LEU A 399 -38.13 -4.21 33.83
C LEU A 399 -36.68 -3.64 33.87
N ARG A 400 -36.45 -2.36 34.26
CA ARG A 400 -36.45 -1.71 35.62
C ARG A 400 -35.30 -2.19 36.53
N ASN A 401 -34.47 -1.41 37.23
CA ASN A 401 -34.32 0.00 37.66
C ASN A 401 -32.78 0.20 37.91
N VAL A 402 -32.13 1.38 37.91
CA VAL A 402 -32.25 2.52 38.85
C VAL A 402 -31.50 3.70 38.24
N LEU A 403 -32.18 4.84 38.01
CA LEU A 403 -31.52 6.14 37.96
C LEU A 403 -32.49 7.22 38.46
N THR A 404 -32.27 7.70 39.68
CA THR A 404 -32.80 9.00 40.13
C THR A 404 -31.88 9.52 41.22
N THR A 405 -31.17 10.62 40.96
CA THR A 405 -31.08 11.77 41.89
C THR A 405 -30.71 13.03 41.09
N MET A 406 -31.74 13.86 40.89
CA MET A 406 -31.81 15.35 40.90
C MET A 406 -30.54 16.14 40.51
N MET A 407 -30.51 16.85 39.37
CA MET A 407 -31.16 18.14 39.06
C MET A 407 -30.79 19.31 40.01
N SER A 408 -30.22 20.35 39.39
CA SER A 408 -30.26 21.79 39.76
C SER A 408 -29.05 22.38 40.51
N ARG A 409 -28.27 23.21 39.81
CA ARG A 409 -28.30 24.69 39.96
C ARG A 409 -27.26 25.36 39.05
N PHE A 410 -27.75 26.07 38.03
CA PHE A 410 -27.09 27.26 37.48
C PHE A 410 -27.43 28.45 38.39
N ILE A 411 -26.46 29.34 38.66
CA ILE A 411 -26.63 30.81 38.77
C ILE A 411 -25.24 31.47 38.68
N CYS A 412 -25.19 32.56 37.92
CA CYS A 412 -24.06 33.46 37.63
C CYS A 412 -23.41 34.13 38.84
N HIS A 413 -22.15 34.55 38.67
CA HIS A 413 -21.76 35.94 38.96
C HIS A 413 -20.70 36.49 38.00
N ARG A 414 -20.88 37.78 37.70
CA ARG A 414 -20.08 38.70 36.87
C ARG A 414 -19.29 39.62 37.84
N HIS A 415 -18.26 40.29 37.32
CA HIS A 415 -17.41 41.37 37.89
C HIS A 415 -15.95 40.93 38.15
N VAL A 416 -14.87 41.69 37.95
CA VAL A 416 -14.57 43.04 37.41
C VAL A 416 -13.02 43.08 37.29
N LEU A 417 -12.48 43.82 36.31
CA LEU A 417 -11.05 44.13 36.15
C LEU A 417 -10.46 44.88 37.38
N PRO A 418 -9.13 44.95 37.52
CA PRO A 418 -8.49 46.20 37.08
C PRO A 418 -7.19 45.99 36.30
N ALA A 419 -6.93 46.95 35.40
CA ALA A 419 -5.69 47.17 34.70
C ALA A 419 -4.64 47.84 35.61
N VAL A 420 -3.36 47.57 35.33
CA VAL A 420 -2.28 48.55 35.54
C VAL A 420 -1.49 48.65 34.22
N ASN A 421 -1.21 49.91 33.90
CA ASN A 421 -0.75 50.50 32.66
C ASN A 421 0.79 50.55 32.53
N CYS A 422 1.19 51.03 31.34
CA CYS A 422 2.44 51.70 30.94
C CYS A 422 3.46 50.81 30.19
N LEU A 423 3.93 51.13 28.98
CA LEU A 423 3.96 52.39 28.24
C LEU A 423 4.15 52.15 26.72
N MET A 424 3.67 53.10 25.92
CA MET A 424 3.84 53.25 24.46
C MET A 424 5.31 53.38 24.02
N LEU A 425 5.70 53.11 22.76
CA LEU A 425 5.71 54.07 21.63
C LEU A 425 6.02 53.32 20.30
N THR A 426 5.08 53.25 19.36
CA THR A 426 4.98 53.99 18.07
C THR A 426 6.03 53.70 16.98
N SER A 427 5.53 53.11 15.88
CA SER A 427 5.72 53.43 14.45
C SER A 427 7.04 54.06 13.96
N ASN A 428 7.60 53.50 12.88
CA ASN A 428 7.66 54.21 11.58
C ASN A 428 8.07 53.30 10.42
N ALA A 429 7.32 53.43 9.33
CA ALA A 429 7.68 53.00 7.99
C ALA A 429 8.71 53.96 7.38
N VAL A 430 9.68 53.45 6.62
CA VAL A 430 10.45 54.22 5.62
C VAL A 430 10.86 53.31 4.46
N CYS A 431 10.30 53.56 3.28
CA CYS A 431 11.01 53.55 1.98
C CYS A 431 11.09 55.00 1.51
N PRO A 432 12.19 55.42 0.87
CA PRO A 432 12.15 55.77 -0.57
C PRO A 432 13.38 55.21 -1.33
N SER A 433 13.25 54.71 -2.59
CA SER A 433 13.44 55.42 -3.89
C SER A 433 14.83 56.06 -4.06
N GLN A 434 15.58 56.02 -5.17
CA GLN A 434 15.24 55.97 -6.60
C GLN A 434 16.59 55.94 -7.41
N GLN A 435 16.62 55.28 -8.58
CA GLN A 435 17.23 55.73 -9.88
C GLN A 435 18.76 56.11 -9.94
N THR A 436 19.57 55.89 -10.99
CA THR A 436 19.34 55.75 -12.45
C THR A 436 20.65 55.37 -13.21
N HIS A 437 20.46 54.71 -14.37
CA HIS A 437 21.11 54.89 -15.69
C HIS A 437 22.48 54.27 -16.13
N CYS A 438 22.35 53.47 -17.21
CA CYS A 438 23.07 53.48 -18.51
C CYS A 438 24.56 53.05 -18.55
N ASN A 439 25.09 52.31 -19.53
CA ASN A 439 24.69 52.09 -20.93
C ASN A 439 25.54 50.94 -21.58
N SER A 440 24.95 50.18 -22.52
CA SER A 440 25.46 49.72 -23.86
C SER A 440 26.95 49.31 -24.05
N ALA A 441 27.40 48.35 -24.89
CA ALA A 441 26.84 47.55 -25.99
C ALA A 441 27.89 46.53 -26.54
N HIS A 442 27.42 45.70 -27.49
CA HIS A 442 28.14 45.00 -28.59
C HIS A 442 28.84 43.65 -28.28
N MET A 443 28.83 42.62 -29.14
CA MET A 443 28.45 42.43 -30.56
C MET A 443 28.27 40.92 -30.83
N LEU A 444 27.26 40.53 -31.62
CA LEU A 444 27.26 39.35 -32.53
C LEU A 444 27.95 39.77 -33.86
N PRO A 445 28.23 38.93 -34.89
CA PRO A 445 27.76 37.55 -35.20
C PRO A 445 28.94 36.59 -35.61
N ALA A 446 28.79 35.31 -35.99
CA ALA A 446 28.22 34.82 -37.25
C ALA A 446 28.21 33.27 -37.36
N HIS A 447 27.33 32.83 -38.26
CA HIS A 447 27.01 31.48 -38.77
C HIS A 447 28.18 30.62 -39.27
N ALA A 448 28.01 29.30 -39.16
CA ALA A 448 27.83 28.38 -40.29
C ALA A 448 27.06 27.13 -39.83
#